data_AF-A0A2P5CZW2-F1
#
_entry.id   AF-A0A2P5CZW2-F1
#
_cell.length_a   1.000
_cell.length_b   1.000
_cell.length_c   1.000
_cell.angle_alpha   90.00
_cell.angle_beta   90.00
_cell.angle_gamma   90.00
#
_symmetry.space_group_name_H-M   'P 1'
#
loop_
_entity.id
_entity.type
_entity.pdbx_description
1 polymer ?
#
loop_
_entity_poly.entity_id
_entity_poly.type
_entity_poly.pdbx_seq_one_letter_code
_entity_poly.pdbx_strand_id
1 'polypeptide(L)' 'MGKYPGDVILFLSILSPSASSTGHDILLNEVLDQRFPSPKDQVAEEVVYVANLAFLYLQINPQSRLTMRQ' A
#
# COMPACT_ATOMS: atom_id res chain seq x y z
N MET A 1 4.94 -18.14 5.68
CA MET A 1 3.49 -17.90 5.79
C MET A 1 2.94 -17.54 4.42
N GLY A 2 2.03 -18.32 3.85
CA GLY A 2 1.37 -17.98 2.58
C GLY A 2 0.25 -16.98 2.84
N LYS A 3 0.32 -15.78 2.24
CA LYS A 3 -0.73 -14.76 2.34
C LYS A 3 -1.94 -15.24 1.54
N TYR A 4 -3.09 -15.42 2.20
CA TYR A 4 -4.32 -15.85 1.55
C TYR A 4 -4.83 -14.74 0.61
N PRO A 5 -5.48 -15.06 -0.52
CA PRO A 5 -6.04 -14.04 -1.43
C PRO A 5 -7.02 -13.10 -0.73
N GLY A 6 -7.74 -13.61 0.28
CA GLY A 6 -8.65 -12.82 1.11
C GLY A 6 -7.97 -11.77 1.98
N ASP A 7 -6.74 -12.05 2.44
CA ASP A 7 -5.95 -11.05 3.18
C ASP A 7 -5.64 -9.85 2.29
N VAL A 8 -5.37 -10.06 1.00
CA VAL A 8 -5.01 -8.98 0.06
C VAL A 8 -6.14 -7.96 -0.10
N ILE A 9 -7.39 -8.42 -0.11
CA ILE A 9 -8.57 -7.55 -0.17
C ILE A 9 -8.76 -6.79 1.14
N LEU A 10 -8.51 -7.45 2.28
CA LEU A 10 -8.49 -6.81 3.60
C LEU A 10 -7.38 -5.75 3.68
N PHE A 11 -6.16 -6.06 3.22
CA PHE A 11 -5.03 -5.14 3.12
C PHE A 11 -5.42 -3.89 2.31
N LEU A 12 -5.98 -4.07 1.11
CA LEU A 12 -6.40 -2.95 0.25
C LEU A 12 -7.53 -2.11 0.88
N SER A 13 -8.42 -2.73 1.64
CA SER A 13 -9.51 -2.02 2.33
C SER A 13 -9.00 -1.22 3.53
N ILE A 14 -8.03 -1.74 4.28
CA ILE A 14 -7.38 -1.06 5.42
C ILE A 14 -6.51 0.11 4.94
N LEU A 15 -5.84 -0.03 3.79
CA LEU A 15 -4.94 0.98 3.22
C LEU A 15 -5.70 2.12 2.51
N SER A 16 -7.03 2.06 2.47
CA SER A 16 -7.85 3.15 1.95
C SER A 16 -7.84 4.33 2.93
N PRO A 17 -7.54 5.57 2.50
CA PRO A 17 -7.46 6.73 3.41
C PRO A 17 -8.81 7.14 4.01
N SER A 18 -9.92 6.53 3.58
CA SER A 18 -11.24 6.66 4.23
C SER A 18 -11.53 5.57 5.28
N ALA A 19 -10.69 4.55 5.41
CA ALA A 19 -10.83 3.49 6.41
C ALA A 19 -10.27 3.98 7.75
N SER A 20 -10.99 4.89 8.39
CA SER A 20 -10.71 5.26 9.77
C SER A 20 -11.16 4.13 10.71
N SER A 21 -10.25 3.73 11.59
CA SER A 21 -10.51 3.21 12.96
C SER A 21 -10.31 1.72 13.26
N THR A 22 -10.20 0.79 12.30
CA THR A 22 -10.00 -0.64 12.65
C THR A 22 -9.07 -1.38 11.70
N GLY A 23 -7.77 -1.19 11.81
CA GLY A 23 -6.86 -1.98 10.98
C GLY A 23 -5.42 -1.73 11.34
N HIS A 24 -4.85 -2.71 12.06
CA HIS A 24 -3.42 -2.99 12.21
C HIS A 24 -2.49 -2.08 11.41
N ASP A 25 -1.62 -1.34 12.11
CA ASP A 25 -0.52 -0.58 11.49
C ASP A 25 0.40 -1.56 10.74
N ILE A 26 0.16 -1.71 9.45
CA ILE A 26 0.97 -2.56 8.58
C ILE A 26 2.15 -1.73 8.12
N LEU A 27 3.34 -2.12 8.56
CA LEU A 27 4.57 -1.51 8.11
C LEU A 27 4.81 -1.87 6.65
N LEU A 28 5.19 -0.89 5.84
CA LEU A 28 5.49 -1.07 4.42
C LEU A 28 6.55 -2.17 4.20
N ASN A 29 7.54 -2.26 5.09
CA ASN A 29 8.60 -3.28 5.06
C ASN A 29 8.09 -4.72 5.22
N GLU A 30 6.91 -4.94 5.81
CA GLU A 30 6.28 -6.28 5.93
C GLU A 30 5.58 -6.72 4.63
N VAL A 31 5.33 -5.77 3.73
CA VAL A 31 4.62 -6.00 2.45
C VAL A 31 5.58 -6.01 1.27
N LEU A 32 6.74 -5.37 1.40
CA LEU A 32 7.81 -5.45 0.40
C LEU A 32 8.24 -6.90 0.18
N ASP A 33 8.63 -7.19 -1.06
CA ASP A 33 9.15 -8.50 -1.41
C ASP A 33 10.46 -8.77 -0.66
N GLN A 34 10.40 -9.74 0.25
CA GLN A 34 11.49 -10.11 1.17
C GLN A 34 12.74 -10.66 0.46
N ARG A 35 12.65 -10.96 -0.84
CA ARG A 35 13.82 -11.37 -1.65
C ARG A 35 14.79 -10.22 -1.91
N PHE A 36 14.33 -8.98 -1.74
CA PHE A 36 15.18 -7.79 -1.87
C PHE A 36 15.72 -7.35 -0.52
N PRO A 37 16.93 -6.76 -0.47
CA PRO A 37 17.42 -6.11 0.73
C PRO A 37 16.50 -4.95 1.10
N SER A 38 16.34 -4.71 2.41
CA SER A 38 15.54 -3.58 2.89
C SER A 38 16.09 -2.27 2.31
N PRO A 39 15.23 -1.43 1.71
CA PRO A 39 15.65 -0.18 1.09
C PRO A 39 16.17 0.79 2.17
N LYS A 40 17.17 1.60 1.79
CA LYS A 40 17.82 2.58 2.68
C LYS A 40 17.94 3.92 1.97
N ASP A 41 18.12 4.97 2.76
CA ASP A 41 18.38 6.33 2.30
C ASP A 41 17.33 6.79 1.26
N GLN A 42 17.78 7.38 0.15
CA GLN A 42 16.91 7.88 -0.92
C GLN A 42 15.97 6.81 -1.49
N VAL A 43 16.42 5.55 -1.55
CA VAL A 43 15.60 4.45 -2.09
C VAL A 43 14.41 4.16 -1.19
N ALA A 44 14.56 4.30 0.13
CA ALA A 44 13.45 4.13 1.06
C ALA A 44 12.37 5.20 0.84
N GLU A 45 12.79 6.45 0.62
CA GLU A 45 11.87 7.56 0.32
C GLU A 45 11.12 7.34 -1.00
N GLU A 46 11.82 6.92 -2.05
CA GLU A 46 11.20 6.61 -3.36
C GLU A 46 10.19 5.48 -3.26
N VAL A 47 10.50 4.41 -2.50
CA VAL A 47 9.59 3.29 -2.29
C VAL A 47 8.33 3.75 -1.55
N VAL A 48 8.46 4.59 -0.52
CA VAL A 48 7.32 5.17 0.19
C VAL A 48 6.48 6.04 -0.74
N TYR A 49 7.11 6.86 -1.58
CA TYR A 49 6.42 7.70 -2.55
C TYR A 49 5.60 6.87 -3.56
N VAL A 50 6.22 5.85 -4.17
CA VAL A 50 5.56 4.97 -5.14
C VAL A 50 4.44 4.17 -4.49
N ALA A 51 4.62 3.69 -3.26
CA ALA A 51 3.58 2.98 -2.54
C ALA A 51 2.36 3.89 -2.25
N ASN A 52 2.60 5.11 -1.76
CA ASN A 52 1.55 6.11 -1.56
C ASN A 52 0.79 6.39 -2.87
N LEU A 53 1.53 6.56 -3.97
CA LEU A 53 0.94 6.78 -5.28
C LEU A 53 0.07 5.59 -5.70
N ALA A 54 0.58 4.36 -5.57
CA ALA A 54 -0.17 3.15 -5.87
C ALA A 54 -1.47 3.06 -5.04
N PHE A 55 -1.46 3.45 -3.76
CA PHE A 55 -2.67 3.49 -2.94
C PHE A 55 -3.71 4.48 -3.46
N LEU A 56 -3.28 5.65 -3.93
CA LEU A 56 -4.18 6.62 -4.55
C LEU A 56 -4.84 6.07 -5.83
N TYR A 57 -4.12 5.28 -6.63
CA TYR A 57 -4.67 4.61 -7.81
C TYR A 57 -5.59 3.42 -7.47
N LEU A 58 -5.39 2.79 -6.32
CA LEU A 58 -6.16 1.63 -5.87
C LEU A 58 -7.40 2.00 -5.04
N GLN A 59 -7.64 3.29 -4.77
CA GLN A 59 -8.77 3.71 -3.94
C GLN A 59 -10.11 3.16 -4.42
N ILE A 60 -10.82 2.50 -3.51
CA ILE A 60 -12.14 1.90 -3.75
C ILE A 60 -13.14 2.97 -4.24
N ASN A 61 -13.08 4.18 -3.67
CA ASN A 61 -13.89 5.30 -4.12
C ASN A 61 -13.38 5.84 -5.48
N PRO A 62 -14.17 5.74 -6.56
CA PRO A 62 -13.75 6.20 -7.89
C PRO A 62 -13.54 7.71 -7.98
N GLN A 63 -14.13 8.53 -7.09
CA GLN A 63 -13.94 9.99 -7.11
C GLN A 63 -12.61 10.42 -6.48
N SER A 64 -12.06 9.62 -5.57
CA SER A 64 -10.77 9.88 -4.93
C SER A 64 -9.62 9.18 -5.66
N ARG A 65 -9.95 8.15 -6.46
CA ARG A 65 -9.00 7.40 -7.29
C ARG A 65 -8.29 8.31 -8.29
N LEU A 66 -6.96 8.32 -8.26
CA LEU A 66 -6.16 8.99 -9.29
C LEU A 66 -6.38 8.32 -10.66
N THR A 67 -6.53 9.14 -11.71
CA THR A 67 -6.66 8.67 -13.09
C THR A 67 -5.29 8.68 -13.77
N MET A 68 -5.02 7.73 -14.67
CA MET A 68 -3.72 7.56 -15.38
C MET A 68 -3.27 8.77 -16.25
N ARG A 69 -3.93 9.92 -16.19
CA ARG A 69 -3.66 11.10 -17.03
C ARG A 69 -2.82 12.18 -16.33
N GLN A 70 -1.89 11.78 -15.47
CA GLN A 70 -0.87 12.67 -14.91
C GLN A 70 0.42 12.58 -15.72
#